data_AF-A0AAP2UFW7-F1
#
_entry.id   AF-A0AAP2UFW7-F1
#
_cell.length_a   1.000
_cell.length_b   1.000
_cell.length_c   1.000
_cell.angle_alpha   90.00
_cell.angle_beta   90.00
_cell.angle_gamma   90.00
#
_symmetry.space_group_name_H-M   'P 1'
#
loop_
_entity.id
_entity.type
_entity.pdbx_description
1 polymer ?
#
loop_
_entity_poly.entity_id
_entity_poly.type
_entity_poly.pdbx_seq_one_letter_code
_entity_poly.pdbx_strand_id
1 'polypeptide(L)'
;MKKGAKINYEEVEKYMKDVEEKYVILFSNDYPEYFRNFSQPPFALFYEGNLELFNNNGATFENPLDSTKDFYLALSEDGGKEVDWCIAVTHEEDLLPVVNKFLNDLDEDLDFKKYANKNELNLS
;
A
#
# COMPACT_ATOMS: atom_id res chain seq x y z
N MET A 1 -14.24 4.66 -32.67
CA MET A 1 -13.40 4.00 -31.63
C MET A 1 -12.16 4.86 -31.43
N LYS A 2 -12.00 5.50 -30.25
CA LYS A 2 -10.78 6.28 -29.94
C LYS A 2 -9.66 5.30 -29.59
N LYS A 3 -8.51 5.42 -30.26
CA LYS A 3 -7.27 4.71 -29.95
C LYS A 3 -6.92 4.94 -28.48
N GLY A 4 -6.62 3.87 -27.73
CA GLY A 4 -6.12 3.96 -26.36
C GLY A 4 -4.89 4.86 -26.30
N ALA A 5 -4.90 5.84 -25.39
CA ALA A 5 -3.78 6.71 -25.17
C ALA A 5 -2.57 5.86 -24.74
N LYS A 6 -1.44 6.00 -25.44
CA LYS A 6 -0.16 5.48 -24.97
C LYS A 6 0.33 6.43 -23.88
N ILE A 7 0.46 5.94 -22.66
CA ILE A 7 1.05 6.69 -21.56
C ILE A 7 2.54 6.91 -21.87
N ASN A 8 3.00 8.16 -21.83
CA ASN A 8 4.41 8.52 -22.02
C ASN A 8 5.16 8.40 -20.69
N TYR A 9 6.30 7.70 -20.68
CA TYR A 9 7.10 7.47 -19.48
C TYR A 9 7.62 8.78 -18.86
N GLU A 10 7.99 9.76 -19.69
CA GLU A 10 8.41 11.10 -19.22
C GLU A 10 7.26 11.86 -18.53
N GLU A 11 6.03 11.61 -18.97
CA GLU A 11 4.83 12.22 -18.41
C GLU A 11 4.51 11.59 -17.05
N VAL A 12 4.67 10.26 -16.93
CA VAL A 12 4.62 9.54 -15.64
C VAL A 12 5.68 10.08 -14.68
N GLU A 13 6.95 10.15 -15.07
CA GLU A 13 8.03 10.67 -14.22
C GLU A 13 7.76 12.10 -13.71
N LYS A 14 7.11 12.94 -14.52
CA LYS A 14 6.75 14.29 -14.12
C LYS A 14 5.69 14.32 -13.02
N TYR A 15 4.68 13.45 -13.08
CA TYR A 15 3.69 13.31 -12.01
C TYR A 15 4.29 12.66 -10.75
N MET A 16 5.29 11.80 -10.92
CA MET A 16 5.95 11.09 -9.82
C MET A 16 6.89 11.96 -8.96
N LYS A 17 7.25 13.17 -9.41
CA LYS A 17 8.16 14.06 -8.66
C LYS A 17 7.53 14.70 -7.42
N ASP A 18 6.20 14.73 -7.35
CA ASP A 18 5.45 15.36 -6.27
C ASP A 18 4.84 14.33 -5.30
N VAL A 19 5.16 13.04 -5.48
CA VAL A 19 4.69 11.96 -4.59
C VAL A 19 5.60 11.91 -3.37
N GLU A 20 5.02 12.16 -2.19
CA GLU A 20 5.76 12.19 -0.93
C GLU A 20 5.89 10.79 -0.31
N GLU A 21 4.97 9.90 -0.66
CA GLU A 21 4.88 8.54 -0.10
C GLU A 21 5.62 7.47 -0.92
N LYS A 22 5.97 6.36 -0.28
CA LYS A 22 6.57 5.22 -1.00
C LYS A 22 5.56 4.62 -1.96
N TYR A 23 5.99 4.36 -3.19
CA TYR A 23 5.15 3.71 -4.20
C TYR A 23 5.93 2.75 -5.08
N VAL A 24 5.22 1.79 -5.67
CA VAL A 24 5.69 0.95 -6.77
C VAL A 24 4.67 0.99 -7.90
N ILE A 25 5.14 0.84 -9.13
CA ILE A 25 4.27 0.72 -10.31
C ILE A 25 4.38 -0.68 -10.92
N LEU A 26 3.39 -1.09 -11.69
CA LEU A 26 3.31 -2.44 -12.29
C LEU A 26 4.58 -2.84 -13.05
N PHE A 27 5.34 -1.89 -13.59
CA PHE A 27 6.57 -2.16 -14.33
C PHE A 27 7.84 -2.12 -13.48
N SER A 28 7.74 -1.77 -12.19
CA SER A 28 8.87 -1.82 -11.27
C SER A 28 9.26 -3.28 -10.99
N ASN A 29 10.57 -3.51 -10.78
CA ASN A 29 11.12 -4.84 -10.50
C ASN A 29 10.65 -5.38 -9.13
N ASP A 30 10.38 -4.48 -8.19
CA ASP A 30 9.92 -4.75 -6.83
C ASP A 30 8.39 -4.76 -6.68
N TYR A 31 7.64 -4.59 -7.77
CA TYR A 31 6.19 -4.69 -7.73
C TYR A 31 5.76 -6.14 -7.40
N PRO A 32 4.85 -6.37 -6.42
CA PRO A 32 4.56 -7.72 -5.93
C PRO A 32 3.91 -8.60 -7.00
N GLU A 33 4.44 -9.82 -7.15
CA GLU A 33 3.90 -10.87 -8.02
C GLU A 33 2.46 -11.21 -7.67
N TYR A 34 2.08 -11.11 -6.40
CA TYR A 34 0.71 -11.28 -5.95
C TYR A 34 -0.29 -10.46 -6.78
N PHE A 35 -0.02 -9.17 -6.98
CA PHE A 35 -0.90 -8.28 -7.73
C PHE A 35 -0.79 -8.48 -9.25
N ARG A 36 0.38 -8.88 -9.78
CA ARG A 36 0.56 -9.13 -11.22
C ARG A 36 -0.38 -10.22 -11.75
N ASN A 37 -0.77 -11.15 -10.88
CA ASN A 37 -1.63 -12.27 -11.23
C ASN A 37 -3.13 -11.90 -11.27
N PHE A 38 -3.50 -10.65 -10.96
CA PHE A 38 -4.88 -10.19 -11.06
C PHE A 38 -5.30 -10.06 -12.53
N SER A 39 -6.59 -10.25 -12.83
CA SER A 39 -7.13 -10.04 -14.17
C SER A 39 -7.02 -8.56 -14.61
N GLN A 40 -7.06 -7.65 -13.64
CA GLN A 40 -6.82 -6.21 -13.79
C GLN A 40 -5.88 -5.76 -12.66
N PRO A 41 -4.55 -5.86 -12.82
CA PRO A 41 -3.59 -5.51 -11.78
C PRO A 41 -3.61 -3.99 -11.52
N PRO A 42 -3.51 -3.54 -10.26
CA PRO A 42 -3.34 -2.12 -9.93
C PRO A 42 -2.11 -1.54 -10.62
N PHE A 43 -2.27 -0.41 -11.31
CA PHE A 43 -1.13 0.20 -12.02
C PHE A 43 -0.05 0.72 -11.07
N ALA A 44 -0.46 1.30 -9.95
CA ALA A 44 0.41 1.83 -8.91
C ALA A 44 -0.12 1.42 -7.53
N LEU A 45 0.81 1.24 -6.59
CA LEU A 45 0.53 0.96 -5.19
C LEU A 45 1.33 1.96 -4.36
N PHE A 46 0.63 2.79 -3.59
CA PHE A 46 1.21 3.60 -2.53
C PHE A 46 1.14 2.79 -1.26
N TYR A 47 2.22 2.70 -0.49
CA TYR A 47 2.30 1.75 0.61
C TYR A 47 3.13 2.23 1.79
N GLU A 48 2.80 1.71 2.96
CA GLU A 48 3.63 1.76 4.16
C GLU A 48 3.84 0.33 4.67
N GLY A 49 5.02 0.06 5.22
CA GLY A 49 5.38 -1.27 5.70
C GLY A 49 6.15 -2.16 4.70
N ASN A 50 6.11 -3.47 4.95
CA ASN A 50 6.91 -4.46 4.24
C ASN A 50 6.19 -5.05 3.02
N LEU A 51 6.45 -4.47 1.85
CA LEU A 51 5.81 -4.84 0.58
C LEU A 51 5.98 -6.32 0.20
N GLU A 52 7.04 -6.99 0.65
CA GLU A 52 7.29 -8.42 0.35
C GLU A 52 6.23 -9.34 0.96
N LEU A 53 5.53 -8.90 2.01
CA LEU A 53 4.49 -9.69 2.69
C LEU A 53 3.35 -10.09 1.74
N PHE A 54 3.03 -9.27 0.73
CA PHE A 54 2.00 -9.60 -0.24
C PHE A 54 2.34 -10.85 -1.06
N ASN A 55 3.62 -11.08 -1.36
CA ASN A 55 4.05 -12.26 -2.10
C ASN A 55 3.98 -13.54 -1.25
N ASN A 56 4.16 -13.41 0.06
CA ASN A 56 4.24 -14.56 0.97
C ASN A 56 2.88 -14.94 1.56
N ASN A 57 2.07 -13.94 1.92
CA ASN A 57 0.87 -14.12 2.74
C ASN A 57 -0.42 -13.75 2.00
N GLY A 58 -0.32 -13.09 0.83
CA GLY A 58 -1.46 -12.55 0.10
C GLY A 58 -2.05 -11.29 0.73
N ALA A 59 -3.10 -10.72 0.12
CA ALA A 59 -3.85 -9.57 0.61
C ALA A 59 -5.35 -9.86 0.56
N THR A 60 -6.10 -9.74 1.66
CA THR A 60 -7.58 -9.84 1.56
C THR A 60 -8.29 -8.98 2.59
N PHE A 61 -8.61 -7.72 2.28
CA PHE A 61 -9.48 -6.91 3.13
C PHE A 61 -10.33 -5.91 2.33
N GLU A 62 -11.53 -5.60 2.84
CA GLU A 62 -12.32 -4.45 2.44
C GLU A 62 -11.69 -3.18 3.04
N ASN A 63 -11.67 -2.08 2.29
CA ASN A 63 -11.18 -0.81 2.81
C ASN A 63 -12.05 -0.34 3.99
N PRO A 64 -11.48 -0.10 5.18
CA PRO A 64 -12.25 0.23 6.38
C PRO A 64 -12.84 1.65 6.37
N LEU A 65 -12.43 2.51 5.43
CA LEU A 65 -12.91 3.88 5.28
C LEU A 65 -13.90 4.05 4.13
N ASP A 66 -13.70 3.31 3.03
CA ASP A 66 -14.54 3.40 1.84
C ASP A 66 -14.54 2.07 1.07
N SER A 67 -15.60 1.28 1.23
CA SER A 67 -15.75 -0.03 0.59
C SER A 67 -15.78 -0.01 -0.94
N THR A 68 -15.84 1.17 -1.57
CA THR A 68 -15.76 1.32 -3.03
C THR A 68 -14.34 1.43 -3.54
N LYS A 69 -13.36 1.58 -2.65
CA LYS A 69 -11.95 1.74 -2.98
C LYS A 69 -11.15 0.50 -2.60
N ASP A 70 -10.17 0.16 -3.44
CA ASP A 70 -9.27 -0.94 -3.16
C ASP A 70 -8.32 -0.62 -1.99
N PHE A 71 -8.17 -1.58 -1.10
CA PHE A 71 -7.26 -1.56 0.05
C PHE A 71 -6.64 -2.94 0.21
N TYR A 72 -5.35 -2.97 0.48
CA TYR A 72 -4.60 -4.21 0.63
C TYR A 72 -3.85 -4.18 1.95
N LEU A 73 -4.08 -5.19 2.77
CA LEU A 73 -3.37 -5.41 4.01
C LEU A 73 -2.77 -6.81 4.01
N ALA A 74 -1.48 -6.88 4.31
CA ALA A 74 -0.78 -8.12 4.60
C ALA A 74 -0.20 -8.05 6.01
N LEU A 75 -0.32 -9.16 6.74
CA LEU A 75 0.17 -9.33 8.11
C LEU A 75 1.02 -10.59 8.20
N SER A 76 2.06 -10.57 9.02
CA SER A 76 2.83 -11.75 9.39
C SER A 76 3.11 -11.75 10.89
N GLU A 77 2.48 -12.67 11.61
CA GLU A 77 2.78 -12.97 13.00
C GLU A 77 3.91 -13.99 13.07
N ASP A 78 5.14 -13.54 13.31
CA ASP A 78 6.28 -14.46 13.48
C ASP A 78 6.32 -14.97 14.94
N GLY A 79 5.44 -15.91 15.26
CA GLY A 79 5.56 -16.84 16.40
C GLY A 79 5.82 -16.26 17.79
N GLY A 80 5.53 -14.97 18.03
CA GLY A 80 5.74 -14.28 19.31
C GLY A 80 6.64 -13.03 19.30
N LYS A 81 6.94 -12.45 18.12
CA LYS A 81 7.58 -11.13 17.98
C LYS A 81 6.72 -10.17 17.15
N GLU A 82 7.05 -8.88 17.22
CA GLU A 82 6.41 -7.76 16.52
C GLU A 82 5.73 -8.16 15.21
N VAL A 83 4.45 -7.82 15.07
CA VAL A 83 3.66 -8.09 13.87
C VAL A 83 4.25 -7.28 12.71
N ASP A 84 4.71 -8.00 11.69
CA ASP A 84 5.10 -7.39 10.43
C ASP A 84 3.83 -7.10 9.61
N TRP A 85 3.80 -5.96 8.94
CA TRP A 85 2.61 -5.51 8.23
C TRP A 85 2.98 -4.70 7.00
N CYS A 86 2.05 -4.66 6.05
CA CYS A 86 2.07 -3.73 4.94
C CYS A 86 0.64 -3.33 4.56
N ILE A 87 0.44 -2.03 4.39
CA ILE A 87 -0.77 -1.45 3.83
C ILE A 87 -0.43 -0.89 2.46
N ALA A 88 -1.24 -1.21 1.45
CA ALA A 88 -1.15 -0.60 0.14
C ALA A 88 -2.53 -0.13 -0.35
N VAL A 89 -2.54 1.00 -1.05
CA VAL A 89 -3.71 1.63 -1.67
C VAL A 89 -3.37 2.04 -3.09
N THR A 90 -4.39 2.25 -3.93
CA THR A 90 -4.19 2.66 -5.33
C THR A 90 -4.22 4.18 -5.55
N HIS A 91 -4.57 4.95 -4.51
CA HIS A 91 -4.62 6.42 -4.51
C HIS A 91 -3.83 6.94 -3.30
N GLU A 92 -2.89 7.85 -3.53
CA GLU A 92 -1.94 8.33 -2.51
C GLU A 92 -2.66 8.95 -1.31
N GLU A 93 -3.71 9.75 -1.56
CA GLU A 93 -4.45 10.48 -0.52
C GLU A 93 -5.14 9.57 0.51
N ASP A 94 -5.33 8.29 0.18
CA ASP A 94 -5.98 7.33 1.07
C ASP A 94 -4.98 6.65 2.02
N LEU A 95 -3.67 6.69 1.74
CA LEU A 95 -2.68 5.91 2.50
C LEU A 95 -2.63 6.34 3.98
N LEU A 96 -2.39 7.64 4.23
CA LEU A 96 -2.26 8.16 5.60
C LEU A 96 -3.54 7.98 6.43
N PRO A 97 -4.76 8.30 5.95
CA PRO A 97 -5.99 8.04 6.69
C PRO A 97 -6.17 6.56 7.06
N VAL A 98 -5.88 5.66 6.12
CA VAL A 98 -6.05 4.21 6.33
C VAL A 98 -5.02 3.66 7.31
N VAL A 99 -3.75 4.04 7.18
CA VAL A 99 -2.68 3.62 8.12
C VAL A 99 -3.00 4.11 9.53
N ASN A 100 -3.39 5.38 9.69
CA ASN A 100 -3.77 5.93 10.99
C ASN A 100 -4.94 5.17 11.61
N LYS A 101 -5.99 4.89 10.82
CA LYS A 101 -7.14 4.13 11.31
C LYS A 101 -6.74 2.71 11.72
N PHE A 102 -5.98 2.02 10.88
CA PHE A 102 -5.54 0.65 11.14
C PHE A 102 -4.69 0.55 12.41
N LEU A 103 -3.71 1.44 12.56
CA LEU A 103 -2.85 1.46 13.74
C LEU A 103 -3.68 1.78 14.99
N ASN A 104 -4.50 2.83 14.97
CA ASN A 104 -5.34 3.19 16.12
C ASN A 104 -6.34 2.11 16.53
N ASP A 105 -6.92 1.39 15.56
CA ASP A 105 -7.91 0.33 15.84
C ASP A 105 -7.27 -0.94 16.43
N LEU A 106 -5.95 -1.14 16.30
CA LEU A 106 -5.24 -2.37 16.68
C LEU A 106 -4.08 -2.18 17.67
N ASP A 107 -3.70 -0.94 18.00
CA ASP A 107 -2.54 -0.60 18.85
C ASP A 107 -2.66 -1.18 20.29
N GLU A 108 -3.89 -1.41 20.78
CA GLU A 108 -4.10 -1.93 22.14
C GLU A 108 -3.79 -3.44 22.27
N ASP A 109 -3.83 -4.19 21.17
CA ASP A 109 -3.78 -5.67 21.20
C ASP A 109 -2.50 -6.27 20.59
N LEU A 110 -1.77 -5.54 19.75
CA LEU A 110 -0.65 -6.07 18.95
C LEU A 110 0.56 -5.11 18.90
N ASP A 111 1.77 -5.65 19.06
CA ASP A 111 3.02 -4.91 18.92
C ASP A 111 3.44 -4.88 17.43
N PHE A 112 3.18 -3.78 16.71
CA PHE A 112 3.50 -3.67 15.30
C PHE A 112 4.92 -3.15 15.04
N LYS A 113 5.59 -3.72 14.03
CA LYS A 113 6.86 -3.17 13.53
C LYS A 113 6.70 -1.71 13.12
N LYS A 114 7.70 -0.88 13.49
CA LYS A 114 7.68 0.55 13.19
C LYS A 114 8.37 0.83 11.86
N TYR A 115 7.58 1.19 10.86
CA TYR A 115 8.06 1.68 9.58
C TYR A 115 8.03 3.22 9.58
N ALA A 116 9.05 3.83 9.00
CA ALA A 116 9.28 5.27 9.12
C ALA A 116 8.36 6.09 8.21
N ASN A 117 7.45 6.84 8.86
CA ASN A 117 7.20 8.28 8.66
C ASN A 117 6.58 8.88 9.94
N LYS A 118 7.36 8.88 11.03
CA LYS A 118 6.95 9.36 12.36
C LYS A 118 6.74 10.88 12.47
N ASN A 119 7.03 11.65 11.42
CA ASN A 119 6.96 13.11 11.51
C ASN A 119 5.57 13.69 11.17
N GLU A 120 4.63 12.90 10.66
CA GLU A 120 3.28 13.38 10.29
C GLU A 120 2.12 12.65 10.95
N LEU A 121 2.37 11.55 11.66
CA LEU A 121 1.35 10.88 12.47
C LEU A 121 1.13 11.70 13.74
N ASN A 122 0.25 12.70 13.65
CA ASN A 122 -0.36 13.34 14.83
C ASN A 122 -1.20 12.29 15.56
N LEU A 123 -0.54 11.46 16.37
CA LEU A 123 -1.18 10.70 17.43
C LEU A 123 -1.43 11.68 18.57
N SER A 124 -2.60 12.33 18.53
CA SER A 124 -3.14 13.15 19.62
C SER A 124 -3.85 12.29 20.65
#